data_AF-A0A3D3LSZ0-F1
#
_entry.id   AF-A0A3D3LSZ0-F1
#
_cell.length_a   1.000
_cell.length_b   1.000
_cell.length_c   1.000
_cell.angle_alpha   90.00
_cell.angle_beta   90.00
_cell.angle_gamma   90.00
#
_symmetry.space_group_name_H-M   'P 1'
#
loop_
_entity.id
_entity.type
_entity.pdbx_description
1 polymer ?
#
loop_
_entity_poly.entity_id
_entity_poly.type
_entity_poly.pdbx_seq_one_letter_code
_entity_poly.pdbx_strand_id
1 'polypeptide(L)'
;MVYKIINIFIALVWIVNGLFFKILNIVPRHKEIVNKIFPGDWSDLIILIIGILEVLLAIWILTGFKIRLNTLLQVLLILTMNIIEFFYVPDLLLFGKFNLFFAIIFCILILLNEFKLKKENV
;
A
#
# COMPACT_ATOMS: atom_id res chain seq x y z
N MET A 1 6.32 -21.62 7.95
CA MET A 1 5.89 -20.67 9.02
C MET A 1 6.18 -19.21 8.67
N VAL A 2 7.41 -18.89 8.25
CA VAL A 2 7.85 -17.52 7.86
C VAL A 2 6.95 -16.88 6.79
N TYR A 3 6.57 -17.61 5.74
CA TYR A 3 5.69 -17.11 4.67
C TYR A 3 4.36 -16.54 5.19
N LYS A 4 3.71 -17.23 6.14
CA LYS A 4 2.43 -16.80 6.73
C LYS A 4 2.61 -15.55 7.60
N ILE A 5 3.71 -15.47 8.35
CA ILE A 5 4.03 -14.30 9.19
C ILE A 5 4.21 -13.06 8.30
N ILE A 6 4.94 -13.20 7.19
CA ILE A 6 5.15 -12.10 6.25
C ILE A 6 3.82 -11.66 5.62
N ASN A 7 2.93 -12.59 5.23
CA ASN A 7 1.61 -12.22 4.69
C ASN A 7 0.74 -11.48 5.72
N ILE A 8 0.77 -11.91 6.99
CA ILE A 8 0.06 -11.20 8.07
C ILE A 8 0.65 -9.79 8.25
N PHE A 9 1.97 -9.66 8.25
CA PHE A 9 2.64 -8.35 8.32
C PHE A 9 2.23 -7.44 7.16
N ILE A 10 2.27 -7.94 5.91
CA ILE A 10 1.88 -7.16 4.73
C ILE A 10 0.39 -6.77 4.84
N ALA A 11 -0.49 -7.69 5.22
CA ALA A 11 -1.92 -7.38 5.41
C ALA A 11 -2.13 -6.31 6.49
N LEU A 12 -1.37 -6.33 7.58
CA LEU A 12 -1.41 -5.30 8.61
C LEU A 12 -0.99 -3.93 8.06
N VAL A 13 0.03 -3.86 7.20
CA VAL A 13 0.43 -2.59 6.56
C VAL A 13 -0.73 -2.01 5.74
N TRP A 14 -1.44 -2.83 4.96
CA TRP A 14 -2.62 -2.39 4.19
C TRP A 14 -3.79 -1.98 5.10
N ILE A 15 -4.05 -2.70 6.19
CA ILE A 15 -5.10 -2.34 7.16
C ILE A 15 -4.78 -1.02 7.85
N VAL A 16 -3.55 -0.84 8.33
CA VAL A 16 -3.14 0.40 9.01
C VAL A 16 -3.25 1.59 8.04
N ASN A 17 -2.75 1.45 6.82
CA ASN A 17 -2.84 2.52 5.82
C ASN A 17 -4.28 2.80 5.38
N GLY A 18 -5.08 1.76 5.13
CA GLY A 18 -6.43 1.92 4.61
C GLY A 18 -7.43 2.35 5.66
N LEU A 19 -7.49 1.62 6.77
CA LEU A 19 -8.47 1.86 7.83
C LEU A 19 -8.10 3.08 8.67
N PHE A 20 -6.89 3.11 9.23
CA PHE A 20 -6.54 4.15 10.21
C PHE A 20 -6.18 5.46 9.53
N PHE A 21 -5.36 5.43 8.48
CA PHE A 21 -4.89 6.67 7.87
C PHE A 21 -5.86 7.27 6.85
N LYS A 22 -6.63 6.44 6.13
CA LYS A 22 -7.53 6.93 5.07
C LYS A 22 -9.00 6.96 5.50
N ILE A 23 -9.59 5.84 5.95
CA ILE A 23 -11.01 5.80 6.35
C ILE A 23 -11.26 6.62 7.62
N LEU A 24 -10.47 6.38 8.68
CA LEU A 24 -10.60 7.11 9.94
C LEU A 24 -9.94 8.49 9.92
N ASN A 25 -9.21 8.81 8.86
CA ASN A 25 -8.53 10.10 8.65
C ASN A 25 -7.72 10.58 9.87
N ILE A 26 -7.08 9.64 10.59
CA ILE A 26 -6.32 9.94 11.82
C ILE A 26 -5.10 10.84 11.51
N VAL A 27 -4.60 10.78 10.28
CA VAL A 27 -3.46 11.59 9.83
C VAL A 27 -3.90 12.45 8.64
N PRO A 28 -4.05 13.78 8.80
CA PRO A 28 -4.61 14.67 7.78
C PRO A 28 -3.73 14.78 6.52
N ARG A 29 -2.47 14.38 6.62
CA ARG A 29 -1.48 14.42 5.54
C ARG A 29 -1.90 13.68 4.27
N HIS A 30 -2.62 12.56 4.37
CA HIS A 30 -3.11 11.86 3.18
C HIS A 30 -4.14 12.70 2.41
N LYS A 31 -4.92 13.52 3.12
CA LYS A 31 -5.81 14.51 2.51
C LYS A 31 -5.09 15.62 1.82
N GLU A 32 -4.00 16.10 2.40
CA GLU A 32 -3.15 17.11 1.77
C GLU A 32 -2.48 16.58 0.49
N ILE A 33 -2.01 15.33 0.49
CA ILE A 33 -1.46 14.66 -0.69
C ILE A 33 -2.50 14.60 -1.82
N VAL A 34 -3.69 14.09 -1.52
CA VAL A 34 -4.77 13.98 -2.52
C VAL A 34 -5.22 15.35 -2.99
N ASN A 35 -5.38 16.33 -2.11
CA ASN A 35 -5.71 17.72 -2.48
C ASN A 35 -4.67 18.37 -3.39
N LYS A 36 -3.38 18.08 -3.21
CA LYS A 36 -2.32 18.62 -4.08
C LYS A 36 -2.32 17.97 -5.47
N ILE A 37 -2.69 16.68 -5.57
CA ILE A 37 -2.72 15.96 -6.86
C ILE A 37 -4.05 16.22 -7.60
N PHE A 38 -5.17 16.18 -6.88
CA PHE A 38 -6.53 16.38 -7.36
C PHE A 38 -7.18 17.53 -6.57
N PRO A 39 -6.87 18.79 -6.89
CA PRO A 39 -7.44 19.93 -6.20
C PRO A 39 -8.96 19.98 -6.41
N GLY A 40 -9.71 20.05 -5.30
CA GLY A 40 -11.17 20.17 -5.30
C GLY A 40 -11.82 19.50 -4.08
N ASP A 41 -13.14 19.60 -4.00
CA ASP A 41 -13.92 19.09 -2.86
C ASP A 41 -14.03 17.55 -2.82
N TRP A 42 -13.45 16.86 -3.81
CA TRP A 42 -13.54 15.41 -3.97
C TRP A 42 -12.48 14.63 -3.17
N SER A 43 -11.49 15.31 -2.58
CA SER A 43 -10.37 14.63 -1.92
C SER A 43 -10.78 13.73 -0.78
N ASP A 44 -11.79 14.12 0.00
CA ASP A 44 -12.34 13.27 1.08
C ASP A 44 -12.94 11.97 0.53
N LEU A 45 -13.69 12.06 -0.57
CA LEU A 45 -14.29 10.90 -1.22
C LEU A 45 -13.21 9.99 -1.83
N ILE A 46 -12.19 10.58 -2.49
CA ILE A 46 -11.08 9.84 -3.10
C ILE A 46 -10.31 9.06 -2.04
N ILE A 47 -9.96 9.70 -0.92
CA ILE A 47 -9.24 9.05 0.19
C ILE A 47 -10.06 7.92 0.78
N LEU A 48 -11.36 8.13 0.99
CA LEU A 48 -12.25 7.10 1.52
C LEU A 48 -12.30 5.89 0.59
N ILE A 49 -12.45 6.11 -0.72
CA ILE A 49 -12.45 5.04 -1.73
C ILE A 49 -11.12 4.30 -1.71
N ILE A 50 -9.99 5.01 -1.71
CA ILE A 50 -8.67 4.39 -1.64
C ILE A 50 -8.56 3.56 -0.35
N GLY A 51 -8.96 4.09 0.80
CA GLY A 51 -8.91 3.39 2.08
C GLY A 51 -9.72 2.10 2.09
N ILE A 52 -10.93 2.11 1.50
CA ILE A 52 -11.75 0.90 1.34
C ILE A 52 -11.06 -0.13 0.45
N LEU A 53 -10.50 0.30 -0.68
CA LEU A 53 -9.76 -0.59 -1.59
C LEU A 53 -8.54 -1.23 -0.91
N GLU A 54 -7.82 -0.47 -0.07
CA GLU A 54 -6.68 -0.99 0.70
C GLU A 54 -7.10 -2.05 1.72
N VAL A 55 -8.22 -1.84 2.43
CA VAL A 55 -8.76 -2.83 3.38
C VAL A 55 -9.21 -4.10 2.63
N LEU A 56 -9.87 -3.96 1.48
CA LEU A 56 -10.25 -5.11 0.66
C LEU A 56 -9.03 -5.89 0.17
N LEU A 57 -7.95 -5.19 -0.21
CA LEU A 57 -6.70 -5.82 -0.60
C LEU A 57 -6.05 -6.58 0.57
N ALA A 58 -6.11 -6.03 1.79
CA ALA A 58 -5.67 -6.73 2.98
C ALA A 58 -6.43 -8.05 3.22
N ILE A 59 -7.76 -8.01 3.08
CA ILE A 59 -8.60 -9.22 3.17
C ILE A 59 -8.20 -10.22 2.07
N TRP A 60 -7.94 -9.74 0.85
CA TRP A 60 -7.48 -10.60 -0.25
C TRP A 60 -6.13 -11.27 0.05
N ILE A 61 -5.18 -10.55 0.66
CA ILE A 61 -3.90 -11.14 1.13
C ILE A 61 -4.15 -12.28 2.11
N LEU A 62 -5.04 -12.07 3.09
CA LEU A 62 -5.33 -13.05 4.15
C LEU A 62 -6.08 -14.28 3.62
N THR A 63 -7.00 -14.11 2.68
CA THR A 63 -7.73 -15.24 2.06
C THR A 63 -6.83 -16.12 1.20
N GLY A 64 -5.72 -15.57 0.67
CA GLY A 64 -4.82 -16.33 -0.19
C GLY A 64 -5.44 -16.74 -1.53
N PHE A 65 -6.53 -16.11 -1.95
CA PHE A 65 -7.12 -16.35 -3.27
C PHE A 65 -6.21 -15.77 -4.36
N LYS A 66 -5.88 -16.53 -5.41
CA LYS A 66 -5.05 -16.06 -6.55
C LYS A 66 -3.83 -15.20 -6.15
N ILE A 67 -3.00 -15.69 -5.21
CA ILE A 67 -1.95 -14.89 -4.56
C ILE A 67 -0.96 -14.22 -5.54
N ARG A 68 -0.63 -14.87 -6.67
CA ARG A 68 0.24 -14.26 -7.69
C ARG A 68 -0.35 -12.97 -8.26
N LEU A 69 -1.65 -12.97 -8.57
CA LEU A 69 -2.33 -11.78 -9.07
C LEU A 69 -2.36 -10.68 -8.00
N ASN A 70 -2.70 -11.06 -6.77
CA ASN A 70 -2.72 -10.14 -5.63
C ASN A 70 -1.33 -9.52 -5.37
N THR A 71 -0.26 -10.31 -5.51
CA THR A 71 1.14 -9.84 -5.37
C THR A 71 1.51 -8.83 -6.45
N LEU A 72 1.19 -9.13 -7.71
CA LEU A 72 1.44 -8.20 -8.82
C LEU A 72 0.66 -6.89 -8.66
N LEU A 73 -0.62 -6.98 -8.23
CA LEU A 73 -1.44 -5.80 -7.96
C LEU A 73 -0.87 -4.95 -6.83
N GLN A 74 -0.44 -5.56 -5.71
CA GLN A 74 0.19 -4.83 -4.62
C GLN A 74 1.43 -4.07 -5.08
N VAL A 75 2.35 -4.75 -5.77
CA VAL A 75 3.59 -4.13 -6.28
C VAL A 75 3.26 -2.98 -7.23
N LEU A 76 2.31 -3.20 -8.16
CA LEU A 76 1.88 -2.17 -9.09
C LEU A 76 1.31 -0.95 -8.36
N LEU A 77 0.41 -1.15 -7.39
CA LEU A 77 -0.22 -0.06 -6.63
C LEU A 77 0.81 0.71 -5.81
N ILE A 78 1.68 0.02 -5.08
CA ILE A 78 2.73 0.62 -4.24
C ILE A 78 3.66 1.47 -5.08
N LEU A 79 4.14 0.95 -6.23
CA LEU A 79 5.02 1.71 -7.11
C LEU A 79 4.28 2.88 -7.76
N THR A 80 3.06 2.68 -8.25
CA THR A 80 2.29 3.74 -8.91
C THR A 80 2.05 4.92 -7.97
N MET A 81 1.56 4.66 -6.75
CA MET A 81 1.30 5.74 -5.79
C MET A 81 2.60 6.44 -5.36
N ASN A 82 3.68 5.69 -5.11
CA ASN A 82 4.95 6.30 -4.69
C ASN A 82 5.63 7.11 -5.80
N ILE A 83 5.50 6.69 -7.05
CA ILE A 83 5.99 7.46 -8.20
C ILE A 83 5.21 8.77 -8.31
N ILE A 84 3.88 8.74 -8.21
CA ILE A 84 3.05 9.95 -8.21
C ILE A 84 3.47 10.86 -7.04
N GLU A 85 3.56 10.32 -5.83
CA GLU A 85 3.93 11.10 -4.64
C GLU A 85 5.33 11.73 -4.76
N PHE A 86 6.28 11.01 -5.35
CA PHE A 86 7.65 11.48 -5.57
C PHE A 86 7.71 12.74 -6.47
N PHE A 87 6.89 12.78 -7.51
CA PHE A 87 6.88 13.91 -8.46
C PHE A 87 6.05 15.09 -7.97
N TYR A 88 4.87 14.83 -7.39
CA TYR A 88 3.90 15.89 -7.10
C TYR A 88 3.95 16.41 -5.66
N VAL A 89 4.35 15.55 -4.71
CA VAL A 89 4.18 15.86 -3.28
C VAL A 89 5.36 15.42 -2.41
N PRO A 90 6.63 15.65 -2.83
CA PRO A 90 7.79 15.19 -2.08
C PRO A 90 7.86 15.78 -0.67
N ASP A 91 7.34 16.99 -0.47
CA ASP A 91 7.40 17.70 0.83
C ASP A 91 6.47 17.09 1.88
N LEU A 92 5.44 16.34 1.47
CA LEU A 92 4.49 15.69 2.36
C LEU A 92 4.87 14.23 2.68
N LEU A 93 5.91 13.70 2.06
CA LEU A 93 6.40 12.34 2.32
C LEU A 93 7.21 12.29 3.62
N LEU A 94 7.06 11.22 4.42
CA LEU A 94 7.76 11.07 5.72
C LEU A 94 9.28 11.19 5.57
N PHE A 95 9.80 10.66 4.47
CA PHE A 95 11.22 10.62 4.15
C PHE A 95 11.54 11.43 2.88
N GLY A 96 10.66 12.35 2.50
CA GLY A 96 10.77 13.04 1.23
C GLY A 96 10.89 12.08 0.05
N LYS A 97 11.82 12.39 -0.86
CA LYS A 97 12.13 11.57 -2.04
C LYS A 97 12.62 10.15 -1.71
N PHE A 98 13.11 9.89 -0.49
CA PHE A 98 13.52 8.55 -0.08
C PHE A 98 12.35 7.59 0.15
N ASN A 99 11.09 8.07 0.19
CA ASN A 99 9.93 7.20 0.33
C ASN A 99 9.86 6.13 -0.78
N LEU A 100 10.24 6.51 -2.01
CA LEU A 100 10.30 5.59 -3.14
C LEU A 100 11.32 4.45 -2.91
N PHE A 101 12.44 4.72 -2.24
CA PHE A 101 13.43 3.70 -1.91
C PHE A 101 12.85 2.65 -0.94
N PHE A 102 12.16 3.10 0.11
CA PHE A 102 11.47 2.18 1.04
C PHE A 102 10.36 1.39 0.34
N ALA A 103 9.61 2.03 -0.55
CA ALA A 103 8.58 1.38 -1.34
C ALA A 103 9.15 0.25 -2.23
N ILE A 104 10.30 0.49 -2.88
CA ILE A 104 10.99 -0.53 -3.69
C ILE A 104 11.42 -1.71 -2.81
N ILE A 105 12.02 -1.47 -1.64
CA ILE A 105 12.40 -2.53 -0.70
C ILE A 105 11.16 -3.35 -0.29
N PHE A 106 10.04 -2.68 0.01
CA PHE A 106 8.81 -3.35 0.37
C PHE A 106 8.25 -4.19 -0.79
N CYS A 107 8.27 -3.69 -2.02
CA CYS A 107 7.89 -4.47 -3.20
C CYS A 107 8.78 -5.71 -3.40
N ILE A 108 10.10 -5.58 -3.19
CA ILE A 108 11.03 -6.71 -3.26
C ILE A 108 10.67 -7.76 -2.20
N LEU A 109 10.35 -7.34 -0.96
CA LEU A 109 9.92 -8.24 0.10
C LEU A 109 8.67 -9.05 -0.31
N ILE A 110 7.65 -8.38 -0.88
CA ILE A 110 6.41 -9.04 -1.34
C ILE A 110 6.73 -10.07 -2.44
N LEU A 111 7.55 -9.71 -3.43
CA LEU A 111 7.94 -10.60 -4.53
C LEU A 111 8.74 -11.81 -4.03
N LEU A 112 9.73 -11.59 -3.15
CA LEU A 112 10.52 -12.67 -2.57
C LEU A 112 9.65 -13.62 -1.74
N ASN A 113 8.67 -13.09 -1.00
CA ASN A 113 7.77 -13.90 -0.21
C ASN A 113 6.91 -14.83 -1.09
N GLU A 114 6.33 -14.32 -2.18
CA GLU A 114 5.49 -15.13 -3.07
C GLU A 114 6.29 -16.08 -3.96
N PHE A 115 7.42 -15.66 -4.53
CA PHE A 115 8.12 -16.47 -5.55
C PHE A 115 9.20 -17.39 -4.97
N LYS A 116 9.82 -17.03 -3.83
CA LYS A 116 10.90 -17.80 -3.23
C LYS A 116 10.41 -18.62 -2.04
N LEU A 117 9.82 -17.96 -1.05
CA LEU A 117 9.43 -18.61 0.22
C LEU A 117 8.21 -19.52 0.09
N LYS A 118 7.28 -19.25 -0.84
CA LYS A 118 6.16 -20.15 -1.10
C LYS A 118 6.60 -21.46 -1.75
N LYS A 119 7.57 -21.41 -2.67
CA LYS A 119 8.08 -22.60 -3.39
C LYS A 119 8.77 -23.59 -2.44
N GLU A 120 9.31 -23.11 -1.32
CA GLU A 120 9.93 -23.94 -0.29
C GLU A 120 8.94 -24.54 0.72
N ASN A 121 7.67 -24.08 0.75
CA ASN A 121 6.65 -24.54 1.70
C ASN A 121 5.53 -25.37 1.04
N VAL A 122 5.67 -25.76 -0.24
CA VAL A 122 4.80 -26.68 -0.99
C VAL A 122 5.60 -27.93 -1.32
#